data_AF-A0A9N9I5P5-F1
#
_entry.id   AF-A0A9N9I5P5-F1
#
_cell.length_a   1.000
_cell.length_b   1.000
_cell.length_c   1.000
_cell.angle_alpha   90.00
_cell.angle_beta   90.00
_cell.angle_gamma   90.00
#
_symmetry.space_group_name_H-M   'P 1'
#
loop_
_entity.id
_entity.type
_entity.pdbx_description
1 polymer ?
#
loop_
_entity_poly.entity_id
_entity_poly.type
_entity_poly.pdbx_seq_one_letter_code
_entity_poly.pdbx_strand_id
1 'polypeptide(L)'
;EIERRRNMSEEQRLAEDMSRVREQREKKPHGQYKFLQKYYHKGAFYLNPDEKIFKRDYTEATPDEAVMQVKNFGRAGQTKWTHLADQDTSKNSGVTKSMISKLGGLHGGFDKPTSKRRRTK
;
A
#
# COMPACT_ATOMS: atom_id res chain seq x y z
N GLU A 1 3.18 -37.51 4.05
CA GLU A 1 2.88 -36.29 3.26
C GLU A 1 4.01 -35.89 2.30
N ILE A 2 5.26 -35.76 2.76
CA ILE A 2 6.37 -35.34 1.89
C ILE A 2 6.63 -36.33 0.75
N GLU A 3 6.66 -37.64 1.03
CA GLU A 3 6.83 -38.69 0.02
C GLU A 3 5.68 -38.74 -0.98
N ARG A 4 4.44 -38.53 -0.52
CA ARG A 4 3.26 -38.40 -1.39
C ARG A 4 3.43 -37.25 -2.38
N ARG A 5 3.78 -36.05 -1.90
CA ARG A 5 3.99 -34.87 -2.75
C ARG A 5 5.15 -35.02 -3.72
N ARG A 6 6.20 -35.76 -3.35
CA ARG A 6 7.33 -36.09 -4.24
C ARG A 6 6.95 -37.02 -5.38
N ASN A 7 6.02 -37.94 -5.13
CA ASN A 7 5.53 -38.89 -6.13
C ASN A 7 4.38 -38.35 -7.00
N MET A 8 3.84 -37.16 -6.68
CA MET A 8 2.80 -36.50 -7.49
C MET A 8 3.39 -35.69 -8.64
N SER A 9 2.60 -35.56 -9.71
CA SER A 9 2.89 -34.64 -10.81
C SER A 9 2.86 -33.17 -10.36
N GLU A 10 3.58 -32.31 -11.08
CA GLU A 10 3.66 -30.88 -10.76
C GLU A 10 2.30 -30.17 -10.87
N GLU A 11 1.51 -30.55 -11.87
CA GLU A 11 0.17 -29.99 -12.10
C GLU A 11 -0.78 -30.30 -10.93
N GLN A 12 -0.78 -31.55 -10.45
CA GLN A 12 -1.60 -31.96 -9.30
C GLN A 12 -1.14 -31.25 -8.02
N ARG A 13 0.18 -31.11 -7.82
CA ARG A 13 0.73 -30.39 -6.67
C ARG A 13 0.31 -28.92 -6.67
N LEU A 14 0.38 -28.25 -7.82
CA LEU A 14 -0.03 -26.86 -7.97
C LEU A 14 -1.53 -26.69 -7.74
N ALA A 15 -2.36 -27.61 -8.25
CA ALA A 15 -3.80 -27.58 -8.02
C ALA A 15 -4.16 -27.70 -6.53
N GLU A 16 -3.53 -28.64 -5.81
CA GLU A 16 -3.71 -28.78 -4.35
C GLU A 16 -3.23 -27.56 -3.57
N ASP A 17 -2.12 -26.94 -3.97
CA ASP A 17 -1.60 -25.76 -3.29
C ASP A 17 -2.49 -24.54 -3.55
N MET A 18 -3.01 -24.38 -4.76
CA MET A 18 -3.96 -23.33 -5.12
C MET A 18 -5.30 -23.50 -4.38
N SER A 19 -5.83 -24.72 -4.27
CA SER A 19 -7.05 -24.97 -3.48
C SER A 19 -6.82 -24.66 -2.00
N ARG A 20 -5.69 -25.10 -1.43
CA ARG A 20 -5.30 -24.79 -0.05
C ARG A 20 -5.19 -23.29 0.21
N VAL A 21 -4.59 -22.53 -0.72
CA VAL A 21 -4.47 -21.08 -0.60
C VAL A 21 -5.84 -20.41 -0.68
N ARG A 22 -6.74 -20.86 -1.57
CA ARG A 22 -8.12 -20.35 -1.66
C ARG A 22 -8.87 -20.58 -0.35
N GLU A 23 -8.85 -21.79 0.19
CA GLU A 23 -9.47 -22.09 1.48
C GLU A 23 -8.93 -21.24 2.62
N GLN A 24 -7.61 -20.97 2.65
CA GLN A 24 -7.03 -20.12 3.69
C GLN A 24 -7.52 -18.67 3.61
N ARG A 25 -7.69 -18.15 2.39
CA ARG A 25 -8.25 -16.81 2.15
C ARG A 25 -9.71 -16.73 2.56
N GLU A 26 -10.50 -17.77 2.28
CA GLU A 26 -11.92 -17.84 2.66
C GLU A 26 -12.10 -17.98 4.18
N LYS A 27 -11.26 -18.77 4.85
CA LYS A 27 -11.31 -18.97 6.31
C LYS A 27 -10.97 -17.72 7.12
N LYS A 28 -10.25 -16.75 6.52
CA LYS A 28 -9.81 -15.52 7.19
C LYS A 28 -10.11 -14.31 6.30
N PRO A 29 -11.37 -13.85 6.26
CA PRO A 29 -11.69 -12.60 5.59
C PRO A 29 -10.92 -11.47 6.30
N HIS A 30 -10.00 -10.86 5.57
CA HIS A 30 -9.33 -9.64 5.99
C HIS A 30 -9.99 -8.47 5.26
N GLY A 31 -10.41 -7.44 6.00
CA GLY A 31 -10.89 -6.20 5.40
C GLY A 31 -9.79 -5.42 4.68
N GLN A 32 -10.20 -4.42 3.92
CA GLN A 32 -9.29 -3.52 3.22
C GLN A 32 -8.83 -2.40 4.16
N TYR A 33 -7.51 -2.27 4.33
CA TYR A 33 -6.92 -1.17 5.12
C TYR A 33 -7.12 0.18 4.42
N LYS A 34 -7.37 1.23 5.22
CA LYS A 34 -7.39 2.61 4.75
C LYS A 34 -5.96 3.13 4.52
N PHE A 35 -5.85 4.21 3.74
CA PHE A 35 -4.57 4.86 3.49
C PHE A 35 -3.90 5.33 4.80
N LEU A 36 -2.64 4.95 5.01
CA LEU A 36 -1.81 5.22 6.19
C LEU A 36 -2.30 4.66 7.53
N GLN A 37 -3.31 3.78 7.52
CA GLN A 37 -3.76 3.04 8.69
C GLN A 37 -2.61 2.22 9.30
N LYS A 38 -2.55 2.17 10.63
CA LYS A 38 -1.53 1.39 11.32
C LYS A 38 -1.85 -0.11 11.25
N TYR A 39 -0.83 -0.91 10.95
CA TYR A 39 -0.95 -2.36 11.02
C TYR A 39 -0.93 -2.83 12.47
N TYR A 40 -1.95 -3.59 12.87
CA TYR A 40 -2.01 -4.24 14.17
C TYR A 40 -1.42 -5.65 14.08
N HIS A 41 -0.31 -5.88 14.77
CA HIS A 41 0.29 -7.22 14.90
C HIS A 41 -0.23 -7.90 16.18
N LYS A 42 -0.97 -9.00 16.03
CA LYS A 42 -1.60 -9.76 17.14
C LYS A 42 -0.63 -10.42 18.14
N GLY A 43 0.68 -10.36 17.89
CA GLY A 43 1.70 -11.02 18.71
C GLY A 43 1.92 -12.49 18.32
N ALA A 44 3.02 -13.06 18.80
CA ALA A 44 3.40 -14.45 18.56
C ALA A 44 3.21 -15.36 19.80
N PHE A 45 3.05 -14.76 20.98
CA PHE A 45 2.95 -15.48 22.25
C PHE A 45 1.50 -15.55 22.73
N TYR A 46 1.16 -16.59 23.49
CA TYR A 46 -0.17 -16.80 24.12
C TYR A 46 -1.35 -16.74 23.15
N LEU A 47 -1.15 -17.16 21.89
CA LEU A 47 -2.21 -17.17 20.88
C LEU A 47 -2.95 -18.51 20.95
N ASN A 48 -3.96 -18.59 21.79
CA ASN A 48 -4.82 -19.78 21.85
C ASN A 48 -5.75 -19.79 20.62
N PRO A 49 -5.62 -20.74 19.69
CA PRO A 49 -6.36 -20.73 18.42
C PRO A 49 -7.87 -20.87 18.60
N ASP A 50 -8.33 -21.36 19.75
CA ASP A 50 -9.74 -21.58 20.04
C ASP A 50 -10.43 -20.35 20.62
N GLU A 51 -9.67 -19.39 21.15
CA GLU A 51 -10.26 -18.19 21.72
C GLU A 51 -10.82 -17.27 20.64
N LYS A 52 -12.08 -16.87 20.82
CA LYS A 52 -12.81 -16.01 19.89
C LYS A 52 -12.15 -14.65 19.69
N ILE A 53 -11.37 -14.17 20.67
CA ILE A 53 -10.70 -12.87 20.60
C ILE A 53 -9.71 -12.80 19.43
N PHE A 54 -8.98 -13.88 19.15
CA PHE A 54 -7.94 -13.92 18.11
C PHE A 54 -8.47 -14.19 16.69
N LYS A 55 -9.77 -14.47 16.57
CA LYS A 55 -10.47 -14.71 15.30
C LYS A 55 -11.17 -13.46 14.76
N ARG A 56 -11.10 -12.34 15.48
CA ARG A 56 -11.72 -11.08 15.07
C ARG A 56 -11.00 -10.45 13.88
N ASP A 57 -11.72 -9.59 13.18
CA ASP A 57 -11.13 -8.73 12.17
C ASP A 57 -10.38 -7.57 12.86
N TYR A 58 -9.11 -7.40 12.50
CA TYR A 58 -8.23 -6.33 13.02
C TYR A 58 -7.92 -5.26 11.97
N THR A 59 -8.59 -5.33 10.82
CA THR A 59 -8.40 -4.39 9.71
C THR A 59 -9.25 -3.13 9.85
N GLU A 60 -10.09 -3.05 10.88
CA GLU A 60 -10.93 -1.88 11.14
C GLU A 60 -10.10 -0.66 11.54
N ALA A 61 -10.49 0.52 11.03
CA ALA A 61 -9.83 1.77 11.34
C ALA A 61 -10.03 2.14 12.81
N THR A 62 -8.95 2.44 13.52
CA THR A 62 -9.04 2.82 14.93
C THR A 62 -9.59 4.26 15.04
N PRO A 63 -10.44 4.60 16.04
CA PRO A 63 -11.05 5.94 16.16
C PRO A 63 -10.04 7.10 16.12
N ASP A 64 -8.84 6.86 16.62
CA ASP A 64 -7.75 7.83 16.66
C ASP A 64 -7.06 8.04 15.30
N GLU A 65 -7.60 7.52 14.18
CA GLU A 65 -6.99 7.58 12.84
C GLU A 65 -7.58 8.67 11.93
N ALA A 66 -7.82 9.87 12.45
CA ALA A 66 -8.04 11.06 11.61
C ALA A 66 -6.82 11.29 10.69
N VAL A 67 -7.03 11.19 9.37
CA VAL A 67 -5.98 10.99 8.34
C VAL A 67 -5.14 12.24 8.06
N MET A 68 -5.61 13.42 8.48
CA MET A 68 -5.11 14.70 7.94
C MET A 68 -4.27 15.55 8.92
N GLN A 69 -4.16 15.16 10.20
CA GLN A 69 -3.45 15.95 11.21
C GLN A 69 -2.23 15.22 11.76
N VAL A 70 -1.12 15.95 11.92
CA VAL A 70 0.11 15.45 12.56
C VAL A 70 -0.15 15.29 14.05
N LYS A 71 -0.44 14.05 14.49
CA LYS A 71 -0.88 13.75 15.86
C LYS A 71 0.21 13.93 16.92
N ASN A 72 1.47 13.69 16.58
CA ASN A 72 2.60 13.68 17.53
C ASN A 72 3.71 14.63 17.10
N PHE A 73 3.36 15.90 16.87
CA PHE A 73 4.31 16.95 16.50
C PHE A 73 5.58 16.91 17.38
N GLY A 74 6.77 16.88 16.78
CA GLY A 74 8.04 16.83 17.49
C GLY A 74 8.58 15.44 17.86
N ARG A 75 7.88 14.34 17.56
CA ARG A 75 8.46 12.98 17.68
C ARG A 75 9.38 12.65 16.49
N ALA A 76 10.46 11.93 16.75
CA ALA A 76 11.30 11.35 15.70
C ALA A 76 10.49 10.33 14.86
N GLY A 77 10.77 10.24 13.55
CA GLY A 77 10.12 9.28 12.64
C GLY A 77 8.83 9.75 11.96
N GLN A 78 8.62 11.07 11.82
CA GLN A 78 7.45 11.64 11.13
C GLN A 78 7.49 11.58 9.60
N THR A 79 8.54 11.03 8.99
CA THR A 79 8.66 10.91 7.54
C THR A 79 7.87 9.72 7.02
N LYS A 80 6.55 9.84 6.96
CA LYS A 80 5.74 8.98 6.07
C LYS A 80 5.67 9.66 4.71
N TRP A 81 6.29 9.06 3.70
CA TRP A 81 6.03 9.44 2.31
C TRP A 81 4.56 9.11 2.01
N THR A 82 3.77 10.13 1.67
CA THR A 82 2.33 9.95 1.40
C THR A 82 2.17 9.39 -0.01
N HIS A 83 2.27 10.23 -1.05
CA HIS A 83 2.31 9.83 -2.45
C HIS A 83 3.00 10.88 -3.32
N LEU A 84 3.42 10.48 -4.54
CA LEU A 84 4.04 11.39 -5.52
C LEU A 84 3.15 12.60 -5.83
N ALA A 85 1.82 12.42 -5.82
CA ALA A 85 0.86 13.49 -6.08
C ALA A 85 0.95 14.64 -5.06
N ASP A 86 1.24 14.35 -3.78
CA ASP A 86 1.41 15.39 -2.74
C ASP A 86 2.77 16.09 -2.84
N GLN A 87 3.73 15.47 -3.53
CA GLN A 87 5.06 16.03 -3.80
C GLN A 87 5.14 16.68 -5.20
N ASP A 88 4.07 16.61 -6.00
CA ASP A 88 4.00 17.17 -7.34
C ASP A 88 3.72 18.68 -7.26
N THR A 89 4.78 19.47 -7.17
CA THR A 89 4.71 20.94 -7.24
C THR A 89 4.47 21.46 -8.66
N SER A 90 4.33 20.59 -9.68
CA SER A 90 4.25 21.01 -11.08
C SER A 90 2.92 21.67 -11.48
N LYS A 91 1.92 21.69 -10.59
CA LYS A 91 0.57 22.19 -10.88
C LYS A 91 0.14 23.47 -10.17
N ASN A 92 0.83 23.89 -9.10
CA ASN A 92 0.34 25.00 -8.27
C ASN A 92 1.39 26.02 -7.83
N SER A 93 2.47 26.17 -8.60
CA SER A 93 3.27 27.37 -8.44
C SER A 93 2.46 28.51 -9.07
N GLY A 94 1.98 29.47 -8.27
CA GLY A 94 1.40 30.75 -8.73
C GLY A 94 2.44 31.63 -9.45
N VAL A 95 3.38 30.98 -10.13
CA VAL A 95 4.58 31.51 -10.73
C VAL A 95 4.24 31.68 -12.20
N THR A 96 4.07 32.92 -12.60
CA THR A 96 3.84 33.29 -13.99
C THR A 96 5.03 32.84 -14.86
N LYS A 97 4.78 32.55 -16.13
CA LYS A 97 5.83 32.14 -17.10
C LYS A 97 7.02 33.12 -17.13
N SER A 98 6.78 34.40 -16.81
CA SER A 98 7.78 35.46 -16.70
C SER A 98 8.68 35.37 -15.46
N MET A 99 8.20 34.79 -14.34
CA MET A 99 9.05 34.49 -13.17
C MET A 99 9.89 33.24 -13.39
N ILE A 100 9.33 32.22 -14.05
CA ILE A 100 10.06 30.99 -14.39
C ILE A 100 11.25 31.31 -15.31
N SER A 101 11.06 32.27 -16.23
CA SER A 101 12.12 32.77 -17.11
C SER A 101 13.11 33.74 -16.46
N LYS A 102 13.16 33.84 -15.13
CA LYS A 102 14.20 34.57 -14.40
C LYS A 102 14.94 33.71 -13.37
N LEU A 103 14.45 32.49 -13.11
CA LEU A 103 15.07 31.54 -12.18
C LEU A 103 15.96 30.55 -12.95
N GLY A 104 17.27 30.61 -12.67
CA GLY A 104 18.25 29.68 -13.25
C GLY A 104 17.89 28.22 -12.99
N GLY A 105 18.02 27.37 -14.01
CA GLY A 105 17.73 25.93 -13.94
C GLY A 105 16.29 25.51 -14.26
N LEU A 106 15.33 26.44 -14.30
CA LEU A 106 13.96 26.19 -14.79
C LEU A 106 13.74 26.67 -16.24
N HIS A 107 14.77 27.26 -16.84
CA HIS A 107 14.80 27.64 -18.25
C HIS A 107 15.02 26.42 -19.14
N GLY A 108 13.94 25.71 -19.41
CA GLY A 108 13.95 24.53 -20.25
C GLY A 108 12.68 23.77 -19.97
N GLY A 109 11.66 24.00 -20.81
CA GLY A 109 10.39 23.28 -20.69
C GLY A 109 10.66 21.78 -20.61
N PHE A 110 10.37 21.17 -19.48
CA PHE A 110 10.44 19.72 -19.35
C PHE A 110 9.37 19.12 -20.25
N ASP A 111 9.81 18.48 -21.34
CA ASP A 111 8.95 17.91 -22.36
C ASP A 111 8.33 16.62 -21.81
N LYS A 112 7.27 16.76 -21.00
CA LYS A 112 6.62 15.64 -20.29
C LYS A 112 6.24 14.57 -21.32
N PRO A 113 6.76 13.32 -21.21
CA PRO A 113 6.48 12.28 -22.22
C PRO A 113 4.99 11.91 -22.30
N THR A 114 4.21 12.23 -21.28
CA THR A 114 2.75 12.06 -21.24
C THR A 114 1.97 13.14 -21.99
N SER A 115 2.58 14.28 -22.34
CA SER A 115 1.92 15.35 -23.10
C SER A 115 1.74 14.98 -24.58
N LYS A 116 2.64 14.14 -25.10
CA LYS A 116 2.57 13.59 -26.46
C LYS A 116 1.59 12.41 -26.45
N ARG A 117 0.29 12.70 -26.57
CA ARG A 117 -0.71 11.69 -26.93
C ARG A 117 -0.30 11.08 -28.27
N ARG A 118 0.14 9.81 -28.28
CA ARG A 118 0.24 9.03 -29.53
C ARG A 118 -1.15 9.03 -30.16
N ARG A 119 -1.30 9.70 -31.30
CA ARG A 119 -2.45 9.47 -32.19
C ARG A 119 -2.32 8.04 -32.67
N THR A 120 -3.16 7.15 -32.16
CA THR A 120 -3.39 5.86 -32.78
C THR A 120 -4.01 6.12 -34.15
N LYS A 121 -3.39 5.58 -35.20
CA LYS A 121 -4.01 5.49 -36.53
C LYS A 121 -5.20 4.55 -36.45
#